data_AF-A0A957MCN4-F1
#
_entry.id   AF-A0A957MCN4-F1
#
_cell.length_a   1.000
_cell.length_b   1.000
_cell.length_c   1.000
_cell.angle_alpha   90.00
_cell.angle_beta   90.00
_cell.angle_gamma   90.00
#
_symmetry.space_group_name_H-M   'P 1'
#
loop_
_entity.id
_entity.type
_entity.pdbx_description
1 polymer ?
#
loop_
_entity_poly.entity_id
_entity_poly.type
_entity_poly.pdbx_seq_one_letter_code
_entity_poly.pdbx_strand_id
1 'polypeptide(L)' 'MELNEYPRPANDTGIGVHWTVGYAAAVGLSKIREIWIPELKAMGVKWVKVFNHDGALDFCELLLAEG' A
#
# COMPACT_ATOMS: atom_id res chain seq x y z
N MET A 1 -6.37 -14.51 -12.25
CA MET A 1 -5.26 -13.60 -12.58
C MET A 1 -4.30 -13.67 -11.41
N GLU A 2 -3.09 -14.13 -11.70
CA GLU A 2 -2.03 -14.36 -10.73
C GLU A 2 -1.17 -13.09 -10.57
N LEU A 3 -0.55 -12.90 -9.40
CA LEU A 3 0.26 -11.70 -9.13
C LEU A 3 1.48 -11.60 -10.07
N ASN A 4 2.00 -12.73 -10.55
CA ASN A 4 3.12 -12.79 -11.48
C ASN A 4 2.74 -12.36 -12.92
N GLU A 5 1.46 -12.22 -13.23
CA GLU A 5 0.97 -11.74 -14.53
C GLU A 5 0.97 -10.21 -14.63
N TYR A 6 1.11 -9.51 -13.51
CA TYR A 6 1.16 -8.04 -13.48
C TYR A 6 2.57 -7.51 -13.77
N PRO A 7 2.70 -6.37 -14.48
CA PRO A 7 3.98 -5.69 -14.64
C PRO A 7 4.61 -5.41 -13.28
N ARG A 8 5.88 -5.77 -13.14
CA ARG A 8 6.63 -5.53 -11.91
C ARG A 8 6.98 -4.04 -11.81
N PRO A 9 6.84 -3.40 -10.63
CA PRO A 9 7.29 -2.02 -10.43
C PRO A 9 8.80 -1.90 -10.60
N ALA A 10 9.29 -0.70 -10.89
CA ALA A 10 10.72 -0.46 -11.00
C ALA A 10 11.45 -0.76 -9.67
N ASN A 11 12.64 -1.35 -9.75
CA ASN A 11 13.45 -1.76 -8.60
C ASN A 11 12.67 -2.66 -7.64
N ASP A 12 11.95 -3.63 -8.19
CA ASP A 12 11.18 -4.58 -7.41
C ASP A 12 12.08 -5.39 -6.47
N THR A 13 11.71 -5.42 -5.20
CA THR A 13 12.40 -6.15 -4.13
C THR A 13 11.81 -7.55 -3.92
N GLY A 14 10.66 -7.86 -4.54
CA GLY A 14 9.87 -9.05 -4.27
C GLY A 14 9.04 -8.97 -2.98
N ILE A 15 9.12 -7.87 -2.23
CA ILE A 15 8.45 -7.71 -0.93
C ILE A 15 7.05 -7.10 -1.16
N GLY A 16 6.04 -7.80 -0.65
CA GLY A 16 4.66 -7.32 -0.61
C GLY A 16 4.01 -7.53 0.74
N VAL A 17 3.05 -6.65 1.08
CA VAL A 17 2.27 -6.74 2.31
C VAL A 17 0.77 -6.80 2.02
N HIS A 18 0.03 -7.49 2.89
CA HIS A 18 -1.41 -7.34 2.98
C HIS A 18 -1.70 -6.27 4.02
N TRP A 19 -2.39 -5.20 3.64
CA TRP A 19 -2.77 -4.13 4.56
C TRP A 19 -3.76 -4.65 5.61
N THR A 20 -3.33 -4.68 6.87
CA THR A 20 -4.11 -5.19 8.02
C THR A 20 -4.17 -4.22 9.20
N VAL A 21 -3.61 -3.01 9.06
CA VAL A 21 -3.54 -1.99 10.12
C VAL A 21 -4.92 -1.44 10.51
N GLY A 22 -5.94 -1.70 9.69
CA GLY A 22 -7.32 -1.30 9.92
C GLY A 22 -7.92 -0.67 8.67
N TYR A 23 -9.21 -0.33 8.73
CA TYR A 23 -9.86 0.37 7.62
C TYR A 23 -9.26 1.75 7.48
N ALA A 24 -8.91 2.15 6.25
CA ALA A 24 -8.24 3.41 5.99
C ALA A 24 -9.05 4.61 6.51
N ALA A 25 -10.38 4.53 6.41
CA ALA A 25 -11.29 5.53 7.00
C ALA A 25 -11.17 5.65 8.53
N ALA A 26 -10.87 4.56 9.24
CA ALA A 26 -10.71 4.55 10.70
C ALA A 26 -9.30 4.98 11.14
N VAL A 27 -8.27 4.59 10.38
CA VAL A 27 -6.87 4.99 10.66
C VAL A 27 -6.63 6.46 10.32
N GLY A 28 -7.24 6.93 9.24
CA GLY A 28 -7.07 8.27 8.68
C GLY A 28 -5.86 8.37 7.74
N LEU A 29 -6.06 8.97 6.56
CA LEU A 29 -5.02 9.07 5.51
C LEU A 29 -3.78 9.83 5.98
N SER A 30 -3.91 10.83 6.86
CA SER A 30 -2.76 11.55 7.41
C SER A 30 -1.81 10.64 8.17
N LYS A 31 -2.32 9.75 9.04
CA LYS A 31 -1.49 8.79 9.78
C LYS A 31 -0.86 7.75 8.84
N ILE A 32 -1.59 7.33 7.81
CA ILE A 32 -1.06 6.44 6.78
C ILE A 32 0.12 7.10 6.07
N ARG A 33 -0.02 8.36 5.64
CA ARG A 33 1.04 9.11 4.98
C ARG A 33 2.24 9.37 5.88
N GLU A 34 2.01 9.80 7.12
CA GLU A 34 3.07 10.27 8.02
C GLU A 34 3.85 9.13 8.68
N ILE A 35 3.22 7.98 8.90
CA ILE A 35 3.81 6.86 9.64
C ILE A 35 4.03 5.68 8.71
N TRP A 36 2.96 5.15 8.11
CA TRP A 36 3.03 3.84 7.46
C TRP A 36 3.76 3.86 6.12
N ILE A 37 3.58 4.89 5.29
CA ILE A 37 4.27 4.99 3.99
C ILE A 37 5.79 5.04 4.16
N PRO A 38 6.37 5.88 5.05
CA PRO A 38 7.80 5.85 5.34
C PRO A 38 8.31 4.47 5.77
N GLU A 39 7.60 3.79 6.68
CA GLU A 39 8.00 2.46 7.15
C GLU A 39 7.95 1.41 6.03
N LEU A 40 6.90 1.41 5.20
CA LEU A 40 6.79 0.52 4.04
C LEU A 40 7.95 0.75 3.06
N LYS A 41 8.29 2.01 2.78
CA LYS A 41 9.42 2.38 1.92
C LYS A 41 10.76 1.94 2.54
N ALA A 42 10.96 2.15 3.85
CA ALA A 42 12.17 1.76 4.56
C ALA A 42 12.38 0.23 4.56
N MET A 43 11.30 -0.54 4.62
CA MET A 43 11.32 -2.00 4.47
C MET A 43 11.51 -2.47 3.02
N GLY A 44 11.49 -1.55 2.05
CA GLY A 44 11.59 -1.88 0.62
C GLY A 44 10.34 -2.56 0.07
N VAL A 45 9.16 -2.35 0.67
CA VAL A 45 7.90 -2.90 0.15
C VAL A 45 7.59 -2.27 -1.21
N LYS A 46 7.21 -3.10 -2.18
CA LYS A 46 6.82 -2.66 -3.53
C LYS A 46 5.40 -3.06 -3.92
N TRP A 47 4.75 -3.88 -3.10
CA TRP A 47 3.39 -4.36 -3.33
C TRP A 47 2.55 -4.20 -2.07
N VAL A 48 1.40 -3.54 -2.19
CA VAL A 48 0.42 -3.44 -1.11
C VAL A 48 -0.90 -4.01 -1.61
N LYS A 49 -1.35 -5.11 -0.97
CA LYS A 49 -2.69 -5.65 -1.18
C LYS A 49 -3.64 -4.98 -0.20
N VAL A 50 -4.66 -4.32 -0.73
CA VAL A 50 -5.71 -3.64 0.05
C VAL A 50 -7.01 -4.43 -0.11
N PHE A 51 -7.69 -4.73 0.99
CA PHE A 51 -9.04 -5.32 0.93
C PHE A 51 -10.07 -4.22 0.62
N ASN A 52 -11.17 -4.57 -0.04
CA ASN A 52 -12.23 -3.59 -0.31
C ASN A 52 -13.00 -3.27 0.99
N HIS A 53 -12.50 -2.29 1.74
CA HIS A 53 -13.07 -1.77 2.98
C HIS A 53 -13.30 -0.26 2.89
N ASP A 54 -13.89 0.34 3.91
CA ASP A 54 -14.14 1.77 3.96
C ASP A 54 -12.84 2.58 3.83
N GLY A 55 -12.82 3.52 2.86
CA GLY A 55 -11.65 4.33 2.52
C GLY A 55 -10.58 3.63 1.68
N ALA A 56 -10.81 2.41 1.16
CA ALA A 56 -9.82 1.68 0.37
C ALA A 56 -9.42 2.41 -0.92
N LEU A 57 -10.37 3.10 -1.58
CA LEU A 57 -10.08 3.83 -2.82
C LEU A 57 -9.12 5.01 -2.58
N ASP A 58 -9.45 5.90 -1.65
CA ASP A 58 -8.59 7.04 -1.29
C ASP A 58 -7.22 6.58 -0.80
N PHE A 59 -7.15 5.43 -0.13
CA PHE A 59 -5.89 4.83 0.27
C PHE A 59 -5.07 4.34 -0.93
N CYS A 60 -5.69 3.65 -1.89
CA CYS A 60 -5.01 3.26 -3.13
C CYS A 60 -4.52 4.49 -3.92
N GLU A 61 -5.32 5.56 -3.99
CA GLU A 61 -4.91 6.82 -4.63
C GLU A 61 -3.70 7.45 -3.93
N LEU A 62 -3.71 7.46 -2.59
CA LEU A 62 -2.57 7.91 -1.79
C LEU A 62 -1.31 7.07 -2.08
N LEU A 63 -1.41 5.75 -2.11
CA LEU A 63 -0.27 4.87 -2.41
C LEU A 63 0.31 5.14 -3.80
N LEU A 64 -0.56 5.29 -4.81
CA LEU A 64 -0.14 5.60 -6.18
C LEU A 64 0.52 6.98 -6.30
N ALA A 65 0.07 7.97 -5.51
CA ALA A 65 0.67 9.30 -5.48
C ALA A 65 2.05 9.32 -4.79
N GLU A 66 2.29 8.40 -3.87
CA GLU A 66 3.49 8.35 -3.04
C GLU A 66 4.57 7.40 -3.59
N GLY A 67 4.26 6.54 -4.56
CA GLY A 67 5.23 5.81 -5.39
C GLY A 67 5.17 4.29 -5.30
#